data_AF-A0A956IUL9-F1
#
_entry.id   AF-A0A956IUL9-F1
#
_cell.length_a   1.000
_cell.length_b   1.000
_cell.length_c   1.000
_cell.angle_alpha   90.00
_cell.angle_beta   90.00
_cell.angle_gamma   90.00
#
_symmetry.space_group_name_H-M   'P 1'
#
loop_
_entity.id
_entity.type
_entity.pdbx_description
1 polymer ?
#
loop_
_entity_poly.entity_id
_entity_poly.type
_entity_poly.pdbx_seq_one_letter_code
_entity_poly.pdbx_strand_id
1 'polypeptide(L)'
;MANAGMHAEFSISADGMGGSMRETPMPTPPVPEIFSPHQAGSELDRLLARLSTGVGETVAYGTHLLLWSAARSTGRIDEVPLLLLFRHALETVDALRCLLRPGVIEPCKMLLRGLFETVLSCEYILKADEERRALCFLAGYLHWEVDMARRLDAGSTQGRKFRRRLGKDKILHGLKLPEGQALRIREEQLEKLLRDPGLAEVEAEYHAQKQRTNRTPIWYSMYGGPRNLETLAAQVELPGLYDFLYRRWSASVHGLEVFEGKLQGRDGTRYITQLRSLDNIQPVTQHTLWLVIQLFQGYVHNRLPDMERELEDWFGREMLPLYEELARGPILQIESVFHDESRAQQRRDDAQGSRVASTRQPQAGRC
;
A
#
# COMPACT_ATOMS: atom_id res chain seq x y z
N MET A 1 -37.09 25.67 -26.55
CA MET A 1 -35.98 26.64 -26.49
C MET A 1 -34.71 25.83 -26.27
N ALA A 2 -33.81 25.86 -27.24
CA ALA A 2 -32.61 25.02 -27.32
C ALA A 2 -31.55 25.43 -26.28
N ASN A 3 -30.92 24.44 -25.65
CA ASN A 3 -29.83 24.67 -24.71
C ASN A 3 -28.52 24.47 -25.47
N ALA A 4 -27.77 25.56 -25.67
CA ALA A 4 -26.52 25.57 -26.41
C ALA A 4 -25.39 24.97 -25.56
N GLY A 5 -24.76 23.91 -26.08
CA GLY A 5 -23.59 23.28 -25.49
C GLY A 5 -22.36 24.17 -25.62
N MET A 6 -21.70 24.44 -24.49
CA MET A 6 -20.40 25.10 -24.43
C MET A 6 -19.33 24.01 -24.42
N HIS A 7 -18.81 23.66 -25.60
CA HIS A 7 -17.60 22.85 -25.72
C HIS A 7 -16.38 23.76 -25.55
N ALA A 8 -15.62 23.56 -24.48
CA ALA A 8 -14.30 24.17 -24.34
C ALA A 8 -13.28 23.28 -25.05
N GLU A 9 -12.79 23.71 -26.21
CA GLU A 9 -11.63 23.12 -26.88
C GLU A 9 -10.35 23.52 -26.13
N PHE A 10 -9.75 22.58 -25.43
CA PHE A 10 -8.37 22.71 -24.94
C PHE A 10 -7.41 22.22 -26.04
N SER A 11 -6.84 23.16 -26.78
CA SER A 11 -5.71 22.88 -27.68
C SER A 11 -4.42 22.85 -26.87
N ILE A 12 -3.86 21.66 -26.66
CA ILE A 12 -2.52 21.49 -26.09
C ILE A 12 -1.54 21.46 -27.26
N SER A 13 -0.74 22.52 -27.39
CA SER A 13 0.35 22.57 -28.37
C SER A 13 1.40 21.50 -28.04
N ALA A 14 1.67 20.63 -29.02
CA ALA A 14 2.63 19.52 -28.92
C ALA A 14 4.07 19.91 -29.33
N ASP A 15 4.40 21.20 -29.37
CA ASP A 15 5.74 21.69 -29.71
C ASP A 15 6.52 22.02 -28.43
N GLY A 16 7.19 21.02 -27.85
CA GLY A 16 8.08 21.25 -26.71
C GLY A 16 8.71 20.03 -26.03
N MET A 17 8.45 18.80 -26.47
CA MET A 17 8.96 17.59 -25.81
C MET A 17 10.24 17.08 -26.49
N GLY A 18 11.32 17.84 -26.38
CA GLY A 18 12.65 17.47 -26.88
C GLY A 18 13.81 17.92 -25.98
N GLY A 19 13.52 18.39 -24.76
CA GLY A 19 14.54 18.76 -23.79
C GLY A 19 14.84 17.59 -22.87
N SER A 20 16.05 17.01 -23.00
CA SER A 20 16.65 16.19 -21.94
C SER A 20 16.60 17.02 -20.64
N MET A 21 15.66 16.69 -19.74
CA MET A 21 15.62 17.30 -18.41
C MET A 21 16.92 16.93 -17.72
N ARG A 22 17.86 17.87 -17.64
CA ARG A 22 19.04 17.72 -16.80
C ARG A 22 18.54 17.64 -15.36
N GLU A 23 18.70 16.47 -14.75
CA GLU A 23 18.39 16.30 -13.33
C GLU A 23 19.14 17.36 -12.53
N THR A 24 18.40 18.16 -11.78
CA THR A 24 19.00 19.16 -10.89
C THR A 24 19.65 18.39 -9.74
N PRO A 25 20.95 18.57 -9.45
CA PRO A 25 21.62 17.82 -8.40
C PRO A 25 20.97 18.09 -7.04
N MET A 26 20.90 17.06 -6.19
CA MET A 26 20.37 17.22 -4.83
C MET A 26 21.18 18.25 -4.05
N PRO A 27 20.53 19.16 -3.28
CA PRO A 27 21.25 20.16 -2.49
C PRO A 27 22.24 19.56 -1.48
N THR A 28 21.90 18.39 -0.95
CA THR A 28 22.77 17.59 -0.09
C THR A 28 23.16 16.33 -0.84
N PRO A 29 24.47 16.08 -1.07
CA PRO A 29 24.91 14.86 -1.73
C PRO A 29 24.59 13.63 -0.86
N PRO A 30 24.17 12.52 -1.48
CA PRO A 30 23.88 11.31 -0.73
C PRO A 30 25.17 10.66 -0.23
N VAL A 31 25.08 9.90 0.87
CA VAL A 31 26.16 9.00 1.34
C VAL A 31 25.94 7.65 0.66
N PRO A 32 26.72 7.27 -0.37
CA PRO A 32 26.42 6.12 -1.22
C PRO A 32 26.35 4.78 -0.48
N GLU A 33 27.09 4.64 0.61
CA GLU A 33 27.10 3.45 1.47
C GLU A 33 25.76 3.25 2.20
N ILE A 34 24.99 4.31 2.40
CA ILE A 34 23.68 4.28 3.08
C ILE A 34 22.55 4.43 2.08
N PHE A 35 22.70 5.33 1.12
CA PHE A 35 21.68 5.67 0.14
C PHE A 35 22.34 5.91 -1.23
N SER A 36 22.21 4.91 -2.09
CA SER A 36 22.56 5.05 -3.51
C SER A 36 21.27 5.19 -4.32
N PRO A 37 20.98 6.36 -4.92
CA PRO A 37 19.88 6.47 -5.85
C PRO A 37 20.14 5.58 -7.07
N HIS A 38 19.08 4.91 -7.51
CA HIS A 38 19.14 3.91 -8.58
C HIS A 38 19.69 4.50 -9.89
N GLN A 39 20.64 3.81 -10.52
CA GLN A 39 21.19 4.18 -11.83
C GLN A 39 20.36 3.55 -12.96
N ALA A 40 19.73 4.40 -13.76
CA ALA A 40 18.91 3.99 -14.91
C ALA A 40 19.74 3.21 -15.94
N GLY A 41 19.13 2.19 -16.57
CA GLY A 41 19.73 1.40 -17.65
C GLY A 41 20.50 0.14 -17.24
N SER A 42 20.68 -0.11 -15.94
CA SER A 42 21.29 -1.34 -15.42
C SER A 42 20.39 -2.58 -15.63
N GLU A 43 20.96 -3.79 -15.54
CA GLU A 43 20.18 -5.03 -15.52
C GLU A 43 19.15 -5.03 -14.37
N LEU A 44 19.57 -4.51 -13.22
CA LEU A 44 18.69 -4.28 -12.08
C LEU A 44 17.54 -3.33 -12.42
N ASP A 45 17.80 -2.23 -13.13
CA ASP A 45 16.75 -1.29 -13.56
C ASP A 45 15.67 -1.99 -14.38
N ARG A 46 16.08 -2.87 -15.30
CA ARG A 46 15.16 -3.66 -16.12
C ARG A 46 14.34 -4.63 -15.29
N LEU A 47 14.94 -5.27 -14.30
CA LEU A 47 14.22 -6.15 -13.39
C LEU A 47 13.19 -5.36 -12.56
N LEU A 48 13.59 -4.26 -11.94
CA LEU A 48 12.68 -3.41 -11.15
C LEU A 48 11.52 -2.88 -12.01
N ALA A 49 11.83 -2.47 -13.25
CA ALA A 49 10.81 -2.08 -14.22
C ALA A 49 9.88 -3.24 -14.54
N ARG A 50 10.40 -4.45 -14.81
CA ARG A 50 9.60 -5.64 -15.12
C ARG A 50 8.65 -6.00 -13.98
N LEU A 51 9.13 -6.08 -12.74
CA LEU A 51 8.32 -6.39 -11.57
C LEU A 51 7.26 -5.31 -11.32
N SER A 52 7.65 -4.04 -11.41
CA SER A 52 6.72 -2.91 -11.28
C SER A 52 5.66 -2.93 -12.37
N THR A 53 6.01 -3.21 -13.62
CA THR A 53 5.05 -3.31 -14.73
C THR A 53 4.07 -4.45 -14.49
N GLY A 54 4.54 -5.61 -14.04
CA GLY A 54 3.68 -6.75 -13.70
C GLY A 54 2.66 -6.45 -12.61
N VAL A 55 3.07 -5.77 -11.53
CA VAL A 55 2.13 -5.30 -10.51
C VAL A 55 1.19 -4.24 -11.08
N GLY A 56 1.69 -3.34 -11.93
CA GLY A 56 0.87 -2.33 -12.60
C GLY A 56 -0.19 -2.88 -13.53
N GLU A 57 0.07 -4.02 -14.17
CA GLU A 57 -0.89 -4.73 -15.00
C GLU A 57 -2.11 -5.18 -14.18
N THR A 58 -1.90 -5.64 -12.95
CA THR A 58 -3.02 -5.97 -12.05
C THR A 58 -3.87 -4.76 -11.70
N VAL A 59 -3.26 -3.57 -11.54
CA VAL A 59 -4.02 -2.33 -11.30
C VAL A 59 -4.84 -1.98 -12.54
N ALA A 60 -4.24 -2.06 -13.73
CA ALA A 60 -4.91 -1.78 -14.99
C ALA A 60 -6.14 -2.70 -15.15
N TYR A 61 -5.96 -4.01 -15.07
CA TYR A 61 -7.07 -4.97 -15.15
C TYR A 61 -8.11 -4.76 -14.05
N GLY A 62 -7.67 -4.50 -12.81
CA GLY A 62 -8.57 -4.18 -11.69
C GLY A 62 -9.46 -2.96 -11.95
N THR A 63 -8.98 -1.94 -12.69
CA THR A 63 -9.83 -0.80 -13.06
C THR A 63 -10.97 -1.19 -14.00
N HIS A 64 -10.77 -2.19 -14.86
CA HIS A 64 -11.84 -2.75 -15.69
C HIS A 64 -12.88 -3.47 -14.83
N LEU A 65 -12.44 -4.31 -13.87
CA LEU A 65 -13.34 -4.96 -12.92
C LEU A 65 -14.17 -3.95 -12.12
N LEU A 66 -13.52 -2.87 -11.65
CA LEU A 66 -14.20 -1.79 -10.92
C LEU A 66 -15.24 -1.09 -11.81
N LEU A 67 -14.89 -0.77 -13.05
CA LEU A 67 -15.81 -0.14 -14.01
C LEU A 67 -17.01 -1.05 -14.34
N TRP A 68 -16.75 -2.33 -14.61
CA TRP A 68 -17.77 -3.33 -14.92
C TRP A 68 -18.73 -3.58 -13.76
N SER A 69 -18.21 -3.57 -12.53
CA SER A 69 -19.02 -3.69 -11.32
C SER A 69 -19.86 -2.43 -11.09
N ALA A 70 -19.26 -1.25 -11.21
CA ALA A 70 -19.98 0.02 -11.07
C ALA A 70 -21.09 0.17 -12.13
N ALA A 71 -20.86 -0.26 -13.37
CA ALA A 71 -21.86 -0.24 -14.44
C ALA A 71 -23.04 -1.19 -14.20
N ARG A 72 -22.84 -2.25 -13.40
CA ARG A 72 -23.89 -3.20 -13.00
C ARG A 72 -24.54 -2.86 -11.65
N SER A 73 -24.04 -1.85 -10.94
CA SER A 73 -24.58 -1.46 -9.65
C SER A 73 -26.01 -0.93 -9.80
N THR A 74 -26.85 -1.32 -8.85
CA THR A 74 -28.24 -0.84 -8.77
C THR A 74 -28.36 0.46 -7.97
N GLY A 75 -27.24 0.97 -7.43
CA GLY A 75 -27.20 2.15 -6.56
C GLY A 75 -27.68 1.87 -5.13
N ARG A 76 -27.90 0.60 -4.75
CA ARG A 76 -28.21 0.24 -3.36
C ARG A 76 -27.02 0.50 -2.45
N ILE A 77 -27.31 0.90 -1.21
CA ILE A 77 -26.31 1.34 -0.24
C ILE A 77 -25.38 0.20 0.22
N ASP A 78 -25.84 -1.05 0.17
CA ASP A 78 -25.07 -2.24 0.51
C ASP A 78 -24.01 -2.59 -0.54
N GLU A 79 -24.11 -2.06 -1.76
CA GLU A 79 -23.11 -2.32 -2.82
C GLU A 79 -21.86 -1.43 -2.67
N VAL A 80 -22.00 -0.28 -2.01
CA VAL A 80 -20.95 0.74 -1.88
C VAL A 80 -19.72 0.25 -1.09
N PRO A 81 -19.86 -0.41 0.07
CA PRO A 81 -18.71 -0.87 0.87
C PRO A 81 -17.75 -1.75 0.09
N LEU A 82 -18.27 -2.77 -0.59
CA LEU A 82 -17.45 -3.71 -1.35
C LEU A 82 -16.77 -3.04 -2.55
N LEU A 83 -17.47 -2.15 -3.27
CA LEU A 83 -16.90 -1.37 -4.36
C LEU A 83 -15.74 -0.48 -3.90
N LEU A 84 -15.90 0.20 -2.75
CA LEU A 84 -14.87 1.08 -2.20
C LEU A 84 -13.70 0.31 -1.57
N LEU A 85 -13.95 -0.84 -0.93
CA LEU A 85 -12.88 -1.72 -0.45
C LEU A 85 -12.05 -2.26 -1.61
N PHE A 86 -12.69 -2.68 -2.71
CA PHE A 86 -11.98 -3.11 -3.91
C PHE A 86 -11.14 -1.98 -4.50
N ARG A 87 -11.71 -0.77 -4.64
CA ARG A 87 -10.95 0.42 -5.04
C ARG A 87 -9.76 0.70 -4.13
N HIS A 88 -9.93 0.59 -2.81
CA HIS A 88 -8.86 0.78 -1.84
C HIS A 88 -7.73 -0.25 -1.98
N ALA A 89 -8.08 -1.51 -2.29
CA ALA A 89 -7.08 -2.52 -2.60
C ALA A 89 -6.25 -2.11 -3.83
N LEU A 90 -6.88 -1.64 -4.91
CA LEU A 90 -6.17 -1.17 -6.11
C LEU A 90 -5.25 0.03 -5.82
N GLU A 91 -5.69 0.99 -5.01
CA GLU A 91 -4.83 2.12 -4.57
C GLU A 91 -3.60 1.63 -3.79
N THR A 92 -3.78 0.62 -2.95
CA THR A 92 -2.69 0.03 -2.18
C THR A 92 -1.69 -0.70 -3.09
N VAL A 93 -2.19 -1.38 -4.13
CA VAL A 93 -1.36 -2.06 -5.13
C VAL A 93 -0.62 -1.08 -6.02
N ASP A 94 -1.24 0.04 -6.39
CA ASP A 94 -0.57 1.12 -7.12
C ASP A 94 0.53 1.78 -6.28
N ALA A 95 0.31 1.94 -4.97
CA ALA A 95 1.34 2.40 -4.05
C ALA A 95 2.51 1.40 -3.97
N LEU A 96 2.23 0.09 -3.89
CA LEU A 96 3.26 -0.96 -3.95
C LEU A 96 4.07 -0.89 -5.25
N ARG A 97 3.41 -0.73 -6.40
CA ARG A 97 4.05 -0.51 -7.70
C ARG A 97 5.02 0.67 -7.66
N CYS A 98 4.58 1.81 -7.14
CA CYS A 98 5.40 3.02 -7.05
C CYS A 98 6.66 2.85 -6.19
N LEU A 99 6.64 1.93 -5.22
CA LEU A 99 7.79 1.62 -4.36
C LEU A 99 8.72 0.55 -4.96
N LEU A 100 8.18 -0.41 -5.72
CA LEU A 100 8.98 -1.44 -6.39
C LEU A 100 9.93 -0.84 -7.44
N ARG A 101 9.45 0.09 -8.26
CA ARG A 101 10.25 0.70 -9.34
C ARG A 101 11.59 1.29 -8.87
N PRO A 102 11.67 2.07 -7.77
CA PRO A 102 12.93 2.58 -7.23
C PRO A 102 13.66 1.61 -6.29
N GLY A 103 13.17 0.38 -6.08
CA GLY A 103 13.76 -0.60 -5.16
C GLY A 103 13.53 -0.29 -3.68
N VAL A 104 12.40 0.33 -3.32
CA VAL A 104 12.06 0.70 -1.94
C VAL A 104 11.22 -0.40 -1.31
N ILE A 105 11.88 -1.50 -0.94
CA ILE A 105 11.20 -2.76 -0.62
C ILE A 105 10.67 -2.83 0.81
N GLU A 106 11.47 -2.44 1.80
CA GLU A 106 11.08 -2.60 3.20
C GLU A 106 9.75 -1.89 3.57
N PRO A 107 9.47 -0.64 3.12
CA PRO A 107 8.18 -0.01 3.36
C PRO A 107 6.98 -0.73 2.73
N CYS A 108 7.19 -1.57 1.70
CA CYS A 108 6.12 -2.35 1.07
C CYS A 108 5.45 -3.32 2.05
N LYS A 109 6.15 -3.79 3.09
CA LYS A 109 5.55 -4.69 4.12
C LYS A 109 4.36 -4.04 4.83
N MET A 110 4.41 -2.73 5.05
CA MET A 110 3.30 -1.99 5.66
C MET A 110 2.08 -1.94 4.73
N LEU A 111 2.31 -1.77 3.42
CA LEU A 111 1.25 -1.79 2.42
C LEU A 111 0.67 -3.20 2.22
N LEU A 112 1.51 -4.24 2.20
CA LEU A 112 1.08 -5.63 2.13
C LEU A 112 0.17 -6.01 3.30
N ARG A 113 0.48 -5.53 4.51
CA ARG A 113 -0.40 -5.70 5.67
C ARG A 113 -1.78 -5.08 5.43
N GLY A 114 -1.83 -3.82 5.00
CA GLY A 114 -3.10 -3.13 4.72
C GLY A 114 -3.89 -3.78 3.58
N LEU A 115 -3.18 -4.24 2.53
CA LEU A 115 -3.77 -4.99 1.43
C LEU A 115 -4.40 -6.29 1.94
N PHE A 116 -3.70 -7.06 2.78
CA PHE A 116 -4.24 -8.29 3.36
C PHE A 116 -5.49 -8.04 4.22
N GLU A 117 -5.48 -7.02 5.09
CA GLU A 117 -6.67 -6.64 5.87
C GLU A 117 -7.86 -6.28 4.96
N THR A 118 -7.58 -5.62 3.83
CA THR A 118 -8.60 -5.27 2.82
C THR A 118 -9.13 -6.51 2.10
N VAL A 119 -8.26 -7.44 1.69
CA VAL A 119 -8.64 -8.72 1.08
C VAL A 119 -9.53 -9.51 2.04
N LEU A 120 -9.13 -9.65 3.31
CA LEU A 120 -9.96 -10.33 4.33
C LEU A 120 -11.34 -9.69 4.47
N SER A 121 -11.42 -8.36 4.39
CA SER A 121 -12.68 -7.63 4.47
C SER A 121 -13.58 -7.93 3.26
N CYS A 122 -13.02 -7.91 2.04
CA CYS A 122 -13.73 -8.27 0.81
C CYS A 122 -14.21 -9.73 0.84
N GLU A 123 -13.30 -10.67 1.13
CA GLU A 123 -13.62 -12.10 1.23
C GLU A 123 -14.71 -12.37 2.27
N TYR A 124 -14.65 -11.70 3.41
CA TYR A 124 -15.66 -11.86 4.43
C TYR A 124 -17.03 -11.34 3.98
N ILE A 125 -17.09 -10.19 3.32
CA ILE A 125 -18.36 -9.67 2.78
C ILE A 125 -18.91 -10.63 1.72
N LEU A 126 -18.08 -11.07 0.77
CA LEU A 126 -18.48 -11.92 -0.34
C LEU A 126 -18.88 -13.34 0.08
N LYS A 127 -18.26 -13.90 1.13
CA LYS A 127 -18.41 -15.32 1.49
C LYS A 127 -19.85 -15.73 1.83
N ALA A 128 -20.62 -14.86 2.45
CA ALA A 128 -22.03 -15.12 2.75
C ALA A 128 -22.75 -13.85 3.16
N ASP A 129 -24.00 -13.72 2.75
CA ASP A 129 -24.89 -12.65 3.20
C ASP A 129 -24.25 -11.26 3.01
N GLU A 130 -23.88 -11.04 1.75
CA GLU A 130 -23.13 -9.89 1.27
C GLU A 130 -23.78 -8.58 1.72
N GLU A 131 -25.09 -8.46 1.54
CA GLU A 131 -25.87 -7.27 1.88
C GLU A 131 -25.70 -6.90 3.36
N ARG A 132 -26.01 -7.82 4.29
CA ARG A 132 -25.91 -7.53 5.72
C ARG A 132 -24.46 -7.27 6.16
N ARG A 133 -23.49 -8.00 5.62
CA ARG A 133 -22.06 -7.80 5.97
C ARG A 133 -21.53 -6.47 5.44
N ALA A 134 -21.93 -6.06 4.25
CA ALA A 134 -21.59 -4.76 3.70
C ALA A 134 -22.24 -3.63 4.51
N LEU A 135 -23.52 -3.76 4.86
CA LEU A 135 -24.21 -2.80 5.73
C LEU A 135 -23.56 -2.72 7.12
N CYS A 136 -23.08 -3.85 7.67
CA CYS A 136 -22.29 -3.87 8.89
C CYS A 136 -21.02 -3.02 8.79
N PHE A 137 -20.27 -3.17 7.69
CA PHE A 137 -19.11 -2.34 7.40
C PHE A 137 -19.48 -0.86 7.34
N LEU A 138 -20.54 -0.51 6.60
CA LEU A 138 -21.01 0.85 6.43
C LEU A 138 -21.42 1.49 7.76
N ALA A 139 -22.22 0.79 8.57
CA ALA A 139 -22.64 1.27 9.89
C ALA A 139 -21.42 1.52 10.80
N GLY A 140 -20.46 0.57 10.84
CA GLY A 140 -19.23 0.74 11.62
C GLY A 140 -18.43 1.97 11.20
N TYR A 141 -18.31 2.22 9.89
CA TYR A 141 -17.67 3.41 9.35
C TYR A 141 -18.42 4.70 9.72
N LEU A 142 -19.74 4.74 9.55
CA LEU A 142 -20.56 5.91 9.87
C LEU A 142 -20.49 6.29 11.35
N HIS A 143 -20.52 5.30 12.26
CA HIS A 143 -20.33 5.56 13.69
C HIS A 143 -18.95 6.12 14.02
N TRP A 144 -17.90 5.61 13.36
CA TRP A 144 -16.55 6.14 13.52
C TRP A 144 -16.46 7.60 13.07
N GLU A 145 -17.05 7.94 11.92
CA GLU A 145 -17.12 9.32 11.41
C GLU A 145 -17.88 10.25 12.37
N VAL A 146 -19.01 9.81 12.93
CA VAL A 146 -19.77 10.57 13.94
C VAL A 146 -18.92 10.84 15.18
N ASP A 147 -18.23 9.82 15.69
CA ASP A 147 -17.35 9.96 16.85
C ASP A 147 -16.16 10.89 16.55
N MET A 148 -15.62 10.87 15.33
CA MET A 148 -14.58 11.82 14.90
C MET A 148 -15.09 13.25 14.82
N ALA A 149 -16.26 13.49 14.21
CA ALA A 149 -16.88 14.81 14.14
C ALA A 149 -17.08 15.39 15.55
N ARG A 150 -17.62 14.59 16.48
CA ARG A 150 -17.76 14.95 17.89
C ARG A 150 -16.43 15.25 18.56
N ARG A 151 -15.41 14.42 18.33
CA ARG A 151 -14.10 14.59 18.96
C ARG A 151 -13.38 15.85 18.47
N LEU A 152 -13.61 16.27 17.22
CA LEU A 152 -13.03 17.46 16.63
C LEU A 152 -13.83 18.74 16.93
N ASP A 153 -15.14 18.65 17.20
CA ASP A 153 -15.93 19.80 17.64
C ASP A 153 -15.62 20.15 19.10
N ALA A 154 -14.89 21.24 19.29
CA ALA A 154 -14.57 21.74 20.62
C ALA A 154 -15.79 22.15 21.46
N GLY A 155 -16.93 22.43 20.83
CA GLY A 155 -18.20 22.67 21.50
C GLY A 155 -18.84 21.40 22.08
N SER A 156 -18.41 20.22 21.66
CA SER A 156 -18.91 18.94 22.15
C SER A 156 -18.24 18.51 23.46
N THR A 157 -18.89 17.62 24.21
CA THR A 157 -18.30 17.01 25.42
C THR A 157 -17.03 16.21 25.10
N GLN A 158 -16.98 15.54 23.95
CA GLN A 158 -15.82 14.77 23.52
C GLN A 158 -14.67 15.70 23.10
N GLY A 159 -14.97 16.76 22.35
CA GLY A 159 -13.97 17.74 21.92
C GLY A 159 -13.38 18.54 23.07
N ARG A 160 -14.16 18.88 24.11
CA ARG A 160 -13.59 19.45 25.35
C ARG A 160 -12.59 18.52 26.03
N LYS A 161 -12.89 17.21 26.10
CA LYS A 161 -11.96 16.20 26.63
C LYS A 161 -10.72 16.10 25.75
N PHE A 162 -10.88 16.11 24.43
CA PHE A 162 -9.77 16.02 23.48
C PHE A 162 -8.88 17.27 23.52
N ARG A 163 -9.44 18.48 23.55
CA ARG A 163 -8.72 19.74 23.75
C ARG A 163 -7.86 19.73 25.01
N ARG A 164 -8.38 19.21 26.13
CA ARG A 164 -7.58 19.06 27.36
C ARG A 164 -6.40 18.11 27.21
N ARG A 165 -6.54 17.06 26.39
CA ARG A 165 -5.41 16.17 26.06
C ARG A 165 -4.41 16.86 25.16
N LEU A 166 -4.87 17.58 24.14
CA LEU A 166 -4.01 18.36 23.25
C LEU A 166 -3.19 19.37 24.03
N GLY A 167 -3.77 20.10 24.98
CA GLY A 167 -3.02 21.06 25.82
C GLY A 167 -1.87 20.47 26.64
N LYS A 168 -1.80 19.13 26.78
CA LYS A 168 -0.68 18.40 27.42
C LYS A 168 0.29 17.79 26.40
N ASP A 169 0.01 17.92 25.10
CA ASP A 169 0.76 17.30 24.02
C ASP A 169 2.01 18.11 23.65
N LYS A 170 3.14 17.43 23.46
CA LYS A 170 4.41 18.09 23.13
C LYS A 170 4.36 18.86 21.82
N ILE A 171 3.66 18.33 20.81
CA ILE A 171 3.65 18.86 19.44
C ILE A 171 2.35 19.63 19.19
N LEU A 172 1.22 19.13 19.69
CA LEU A 172 -0.10 19.61 19.34
C LEU A 172 -0.76 20.51 20.40
N HIS A 173 -0.06 20.94 21.45
CA HIS A 173 -0.64 21.83 22.48
C HIS A 173 -1.19 23.15 21.96
N GLY A 174 -0.64 23.67 20.85
CA GLY A 174 -1.13 24.87 20.19
C GLY A 174 -2.25 24.63 19.18
N LEU A 175 -2.64 23.37 18.91
CA LEU A 175 -3.63 23.05 17.90
C LEU A 175 -5.01 23.57 18.33
N LYS A 176 -5.53 24.53 17.58
CA LYS A 176 -6.89 25.05 17.76
C LYS A 176 -7.87 24.12 17.06
N LEU A 177 -8.68 23.42 17.85
CA LEU A 177 -9.83 22.70 17.33
C LEU A 177 -10.87 23.70 16.84
N PRO A 178 -11.49 23.45 15.67
CA PRO A 178 -12.60 24.25 15.22
C PRO A 178 -13.76 24.17 16.22
N GLU A 179 -14.38 25.31 16.49
CA GLU A 179 -15.72 25.38 17.06
C GLU A 179 -16.60 25.86 15.93
N GLY A 180 -17.66 25.11 15.61
CA GLY A 180 -18.48 25.60 14.51
C GLY A 180 -19.61 24.71 14.06
N GLN A 181 -20.54 25.38 13.39
CA GLN A 181 -21.74 24.82 12.79
C GLN A 181 -21.41 23.73 11.76
N ALA A 182 -20.29 23.83 11.03
CA ALA A 182 -19.92 22.88 9.99
C ALA A 182 -19.73 21.43 10.51
N LEU A 183 -19.08 21.24 11.66
CA LEU A 183 -18.91 19.91 12.25
C LEU A 183 -20.22 19.34 12.79
N ARG A 184 -21.11 20.20 13.30
CA ARG A 184 -22.45 19.80 13.75
C ARG A 184 -23.35 19.42 12.58
N ILE A 185 -23.32 20.19 11.49
CA ILE A 185 -24.01 19.85 10.24
C ILE A 185 -23.50 18.49 9.71
N ARG A 186 -22.18 18.26 9.75
CA ARG A 186 -21.61 16.97 9.33
C ARG A 186 -22.09 15.82 10.22
N GLU A 187 -22.10 16.00 11.54
CA GLU A 187 -22.65 15.04 12.49
C GLU A 187 -24.13 14.74 12.17
N GLU A 188 -24.97 15.77 12.01
CA GLU A 188 -26.39 15.61 11.68
C GLU A 188 -26.62 14.89 10.35
N GLN A 189 -25.80 15.16 9.33
CA GLN A 189 -25.84 14.46 8.05
C GLN A 189 -25.49 12.98 8.19
N LEU A 190 -24.46 12.66 8.96
CA LEU A 190 -24.06 11.28 9.24
C LEU A 190 -25.14 10.53 10.04
N GLU A 191 -25.71 11.16 11.07
CA GLU A 191 -26.82 10.59 11.84
C GLU A 191 -28.10 10.45 11.01
N LYS A 192 -28.29 11.27 9.98
CA LYS A 192 -29.37 11.08 9.01
C LYS A 192 -29.14 9.82 8.17
N LEU A 193 -27.90 9.57 7.73
CA LEU A 193 -27.56 8.34 7.01
C LEU A 193 -27.74 7.09 7.88
N LEU A 194 -27.34 7.13 9.15
CA LEU A 194 -27.58 6.03 10.10
C LEU A 194 -29.07 5.74 10.34
N ARG A 195 -29.95 6.72 10.07
CA ARG A 195 -31.41 6.58 10.14
C ARG A 195 -32.05 6.11 8.84
N ASP A 196 -31.25 5.78 7.82
CA ASP A 196 -31.77 5.20 6.59
C ASP A 196 -32.48 3.86 6.90
N PRO A 197 -33.70 3.62 6.37
CA PRO A 197 -34.41 2.37 6.62
C PRO A 197 -33.62 1.11 6.25
N GLY A 198 -32.75 1.17 5.24
CA GLY A 198 -31.90 0.06 4.84
C GLY A 198 -30.80 -0.28 5.86
N LEU A 199 -30.49 0.62 6.79
CA LEU A 199 -29.54 0.38 7.88
C LEU A 199 -30.21 0.00 9.21
N ALA A 200 -31.54 0.04 9.31
CA ALA A 200 -32.26 -0.06 10.58
C ALA A 200 -31.92 -1.33 11.39
N GLU A 201 -31.86 -2.49 10.72
CA GLU A 201 -31.53 -3.77 11.39
C GLU A 201 -30.08 -3.80 11.91
N VAL A 202 -29.14 -3.39 11.06
CA VAL A 202 -27.71 -3.32 11.42
C VAL A 202 -27.45 -2.31 12.53
N GLU A 203 -28.15 -1.17 12.51
CA GLU A 203 -28.02 -0.16 13.55
C GLU A 203 -28.54 -0.66 14.91
N ALA A 204 -29.65 -1.41 14.90
CA ALA A 204 -30.15 -2.06 16.09
C ALA A 204 -29.15 -3.07 16.67
N GLU A 205 -28.55 -3.91 15.82
CA GLU A 205 -27.48 -4.85 16.24
C GLU A 205 -26.25 -4.12 16.76
N TYR A 206 -25.81 -3.06 16.09
CA TYR A 206 -24.66 -2.26 16.52
C TYR A 206 -24.87 -1.75 17.96
N HIS A 207 -26.05 -1.18 18.24
CA HIS A 207 -26.40 -0.73 19.59
C HIS A 207 -26.54 -1.87 20.58
N ALA A 208 -27.18 -2.98 20.21
CA ALA A 208 -27.34 -4.16 21.07
C ALA A 208 -25.96 -4.74 21.47
N GLN A 209 -25.04 -4.87 20.52
CA GLN A 209 -23.69 -5.34 20.80
C GLN A 209 -22.90 -4.34 21.65
N LYS A 210 -23.03 -3.04 21.39
CA LYS A 210 -22.38 -2.00 22.19
C LYS A 210 -22.86 -2.05 23.64
N GLN A 211 -24.15 -2.25 23.88
CA GLN A 211 -24.72 -2.43 25.22
C GLN A 211 -24.22 -3.71 25.89
N ARG A 212 -24.19 -4.82 25.16
CA ARG A 212 -23.73 -6.13 25.67
C ARG A 212 -22.26 -6.15 26.06
N THR A 213 -21.40 -5.49 25.28
CA THR A 213 -19.93 -5.57 25.44
C THR A 213 -19.32 -4.34 26.11
N ASN A 214 -20.08 -3.24 26.21
CA ASN A 214 -19.59 -1.92 26.61
C ASN A 214 -18.37 -1.44 25.80
N ARG A 215 -18.25 -1.91 24.54
CA ARG A 215 -17.19 -1.56 23.60
C ARG A 215 -17.79 -1.17 22.26
N THR A 216 -17.09 -0.34 21.50
CA THR A 216 -17.45 -0.07 20.11
C THR A 216 -17.39 -1.38 19.32
N PRO A 217 -18.50 -1.81 18.69
CA PRO A 217 -18.52 -3.00 17.84
C PRO A 217 -17.49 -2.89 16.71
N ILE A 218 -16.75 -3.97 16.48
CA ILE A 218 -15.99 -4.13 15.24
C ILE A 218 -16.96 -4.65 14.19
N TRP A 219 -16.98 -4.09 12.99
CA TRP A 219 -18.05 -4.36 12.02
C TRP A 219 -18.23 -5.85 11.70
N TYR A 220 -17.14 -6.59 11.50
CA TYR A 220 -17.19 -8.03 11.22
C TYR A 220 -17.57 -8.88 12.45
N SER A 221 -17.56 -8.31 13.66
CA SER A 221 -17.95 -9.01 14.89
C SER A 221 -19.44 -8.97 15.20
N MET A 222 -20.19 -8.11 14.50
CA MET A 222 -21.65 -8.01 14.65
C MET A 222 -22.32 -9.32 14.22
N TYR A 223 -23.52 -9.58 14.76
CA TYR A 223 -24.25 -10.84 14.53
C TYR A 223 -23.45 -12.10 14.93
N GLY A 224 -22.54 -11.95 15.91
CA GLY A 224 -21.71 -13.06 16.40
C GLY A 224 -20.57 -13.46 15.45
N GLY A 225 -20.19 -12.59 14.52
CA GLY A 225 -19.04 -12.82 13.64
C GLY A 225 -17.68 -12.78 14.34
N PRO A 226 -16.57 -12.79 13.57
CA PRO A 226 -15.21 -12.83 14.08
C PRO A 226 -14.90 -11.76 15.12
N ARG A 227 -14.08 -12.10 16.12
CA ARG A 227 -13.78 -11.18 17.24
C ARG A 227 -12.55 -10.33 17.00
N ASN A 228 -11.71 -10.74 16.05
CA ASN A 228 -10.45 -10.12 15.71
C ASN A 228 -10.02 -10.57 14.31
N LEU A 229 -8.92 -10.01 13.82
CA LEU A 229 -8.41 -10.31 12.48
C LEU A 229 -7.97 -11.77 12.29
N GLU A 230 -7.47 -12.43 13.34
CA GLU A 230 -7.09 -13.85 13.31
C GLU A 230 -8.29 -14.75 13.06
N THR A 231 -9.36 -14.56 13.85
CA THR A 231 -10.62 -15.29 13.67
C THR A 231 -11.33 -14.93 12.37
N LEU A 232 -11.13 -13.70 11.86
CA LEU A 232 -11.62 -13.29 10.54
C LEU A 232 -10.91 -14.07 9.44
N ALA A 233 -9.58 -14.13 9.49
CA ALA A 233 -8.76 -14.89 8.56
C ALA A 233 -9.13 -16.38 8.58
N ALA A 234 -9.33 -16.97 9.77
CA ALA A 234 -9.80 -18.34 9.88
C ALA A 234 -11.19 -18.54 9.25
N GLN A 235 -12.12 -17.59 9.45
CA GLN A 235 -13.45 -17.68 8.89
C GLN A 235 -13.48 -17.56 7.36
N VAL A 236 -12.53 -16.83 6.76
CA VAL A 236 -12.36 -16.78 5.30
C VAL A 236 -11.32 -17.76 4.77
N GLU A 237 -10.94 -18.77 5.56
CA GLU A 237 -10.05 -19.87 5.16
C GLU A 237 -8.60 -19.45 4.82
N LEU A 238 -8.14 -18.34 5.39
CA LEU A 238 -6.76 -17.83 5.25
C LEU A 238 -5.94 -17.81 6.57
N PRO A 239 -6.08 -18.76 7.53
CA PRO A 239 -5.36 -18.70 8.80
C PRO A 239 -3.84 -18.82 8.65
N GLY A 240 -3.35 -19.64 7.70
CA GLY A 240 -1.91 -19.78 7.47
C GLY A 240 -1.25 -18.48 7.03
N LEU A 241 -1.92 -17.69 6.19
CA LEU A 241 -1.37 -16.40 5.74
C LEU A 241 -1.35 -15.37 6.87
N TYR A 242 -2.35 -15.42 7.74
CA TYR A 242 -2.34 -14.62 8.95
C TYR A 242 -1.09 -14.92 9.80
N ASP A 243 -0.82 -16.20 10.06
CA ASP A 243 0.30 -16.61 10.90
C ASP A 243 1.67 -16.37 10.26
N PHE A 244 1.84 -16.70 8.98
CA PHE A 244 3.13 -16.63 8.31
C PHE A 244 3.48 -15.23 7.77
N LEU A 245 2.52 -14.55 7.15
CA LEU A 245 2.79 -13.30 6.44
C LEU A 245 2.40 -12.08 7.27
N TYR A 246 1.15 -12.05 7.74
CA TYR A 246 0.62 -10.88 8.44
C TYR A 246 1.37 -10.60 9.75
N ARG A 247 1.65 -11.62 10.57
CA ARG A 247 2.41 -11.44 11.82
C ARG A 247 3.82 -10.87 11.57
N ARG A 248 4.52 -11.37 10.55
CA ARG A 248 5.84 -10.89 10.15
C ARG A 248 5.80 -9.43 9.68
N TRP A 249 4.88 -9.08 8.79
CA TRP A 249 4.72 -7.68 8.36
C TRP A 249 4.35 -6.75 9.52
N SER A 250 3.49 -7.22 10.44
CA SER A 250 3.10 -6.45 11.63
C SER A 250 4.29 -6.19 12.55
N ALA A 251 5.20 -7.14 12.73
CA ALA A 251 6.41 -6.95 13.54
C ALA A 251 7.33 -5.87 12.95
N SER A 252 7.49 -5.88 11.62
CA SER A 252 8.24 -4.84 10.88
C SER A 252 7.64 -3.44 11.05
N VAL A 253 6.29 -3.32 11.04
CA VAL A 253 5.58 -2.04 11.24
C VAL A 253 5.78 -1.48 12.65
N HIS A 254 5.85 -2.35 13.67
CA HIS A 254 6.08 -1.93 15.04
C HIS A 254 7.55 -1.61 15.36
N GLY A 255 8.44 -1.62 14.36
CA GLY A 255 9.86 -1.35 14.56
C GLY A 255 10.56 -2.41 15.44
N LEU A 256 9.94 -3.59 15.59
CA LEU A 256 10.51 -4.68 16.39
C LEU A 256 11.63 -5.40 15.61
N GLU A 257 11.60 -5.33 14.27
CA GLU A 257 12.61 -5.87 13.35
C GLU A 257 13.64 -4.80 12.93
N VAL A 258 14.20 -4.04 13.87
CA VAL A 258 15.24 -3.03 13.57
C VAL A 258 16.64 -3.60 13.40
N PHE A 259 16.88 -4.84 13.83
CA PHE A 259 18.19 -5.49 13.72
C PHE A 259 18.25 -6.51 12.56
N GLU A 260 17.15 -7.19 12.27
CA GLU A 260 17.09 -8.25 11.27
C GLU A 260 17.13 -7.65 9.84
N GLY A 261 18.04 -8.13 8.99
CA GLY A 261 18.22 -7.66 7.60
C GLY A 261 18.89 -6.28 7.46
N LYS A 262 19.07 -5.52 8.55
CA LYS A 262 19.64 -4.16 8.52
C LYS A 262 21.12 -4.10 8.90
N LEU A 263 21.68 -5.23 9.35
CA LEU A 263 23.10 -5.40 9.63
C LEU A 263 23.64 -6.55 8.80
N GLN A 264 24.62 -6.27 7.94
CA GLN A 264 25.38 -7.29 7.22
C GLN A 264 26.77 -7.43 7.84
N GLY A 265 27.28 -8.67 7.89
CA GLY A 265 28.59 -8.97 8.45
C GLY A 265 29.55 -9.48 7.38
N ARG A 266 30.77 -8.95 7.33
CA ARG A 266 31.88 -9.51 6.55
C ARG A 266 33.18 -9.36 7.33
N ASP A 267 34.00 -10.41 7.36
CA ASP A 267 35.32 -10.42 7.98
C ASP A 267 35.35 -9.87 9.43
N GLY A 268 34.34 -10.24 10.24
CA GLY A 268 34.22 -9.81 11.64
C GLY A 268 33.69 -8.39 11.85
N THR A 269 33.41 -7.64 10.77
CA THR A 269 32.87 -6.27 10.83
C THR A 269 31.40 -6.26 10.44
N ARG A 270 30.58 -5.45 11.12
CA ARG A 270 29.16 -5.25 10.80
C ARG A 270 28.95 -3.89 10.13
N TYR A 271 28.15 -3.86 9.08
CA TYR A 271 27.76 -2.64 8.34
C TYR A 271 26.25 -2.51 8.31
N ILE A 272 25.77 -1.28 8.18
CA ILE A 272 24.34 -0.99 7.99
C ILE A 272 24.00 -1.26 6.51
N THR A 273 22.95 -2.04 6.27
CA THR A 273 22.45 -2.29 4.91
C THR A 273 21.96 -0.97 4.28
N GLN A 274 22.15 -0.80 2.97
CA GLN A 274 21.60 0.33 2.23
C GLN A 274 20.08 0.45 2.40
N LEU A 275 19.57 1.69 2.39
CA LEU A 275 18.13 1.98 2.48
C LEU A 275 17.33 1.41 1.29
N ARG A 276 17.97 1.24 0.13
CA ARG A 276 17.39 0.60 -1.06
C ARG A 276 17.86 -0.85 -1.20
N SER A 277 17.78 -1.61 -0.11
CA SER A 277 18.00 -3.04 -0.18
C SER A 277 16.91 -3.71 -1.00
N LEU A 278 17.33 -4.64 -1.86
CA LEU A 278 16.45 -5.47 -2.65
C LEU A 278 16.09 -6.77 -1.94
N ASP A 279 16.56 -6.94 -0.71
CA ASP A 279 16.13 -8.01 0.16
C ASP A 279 14.60 -8.05 0.18
N ASN A 280 14.06 -9.24 -0.02
CA ASN A 280 12.62 -9.48 -0.08
C ASN A 280 11.87 -8.92 -1.31
N ILE A 281 12.53 -8.38 -2.35
CA ILE A 281 11.81 -7.86 -3.52
C ILE A 281 10.88 -8.91 -4.14
N GLN A 282 11.39 -10.12 -4.32
CA GLN A 282 10.65 -11.24 -4.88
C GLN A 282 9.45 -11.65 -4.02
N PRO A 283 9.60 -11.98 -2.71
CA PRO A 283 8.44 -12.32 -1.90
C PRO A 283 7.45 -11.16 -1.78
N VAL A 284 7.91 -9.89 -1.73
CA VAL A 284 6.99 -8.74 -1.76
C VAL A 284 6.16 -8.71 -3.04
N THR A 285 6.79 -8.87 -4.20
CA THR A 285 6.08 -8.93 -5.49
C THR A 285 5.13 -10.13 -5.54
N GLN A 286 5.60 -11.34 -5.17
CA GLN A 286 4.78 -12.55 -5.16
C GLN A 286 3.56 -12.41 -4.25
N HIS A 287 3.72 -11.91 -3.03
CA HIS A 287 2.61 -11.72 -2.10
C HIS A 287 1.63 -10.66 -2.59
N THR A 288 2.12 -9.59 -3.22
CA THR A 288 1.26 -8.58 -3.85
C THR A 288 0.38 -9.23 -4.91
N LEU A 289 0.99 -9.92 -5.88
CA LEU A 289 0.26 -10.56 -6.96
C LEU A 289 -0.72 -11.60 -6.42
N TRP A 290 -0.29 -12.46 -5.50
CA TRP A 290 -1.14 -13.50 -4.91
C TRP A 290 -2.38 -12.92 -4.23
N LEU A 291 -2.22 -11.86 -3.42
CA LEU A 291 -3.34 -11.20 -2.74
C LEU A 291 -4.33 -10.59 -3.72
N VAL A 292 -3.82 -9.96 -4.78
CA VAL A 292 -4.67 -9.30 -5.79
C VAL A 292 -5.40 -10.31 -6.66
N ILE A 293 -4.72 -11.38 -7.07
CA ILE A 293 -5.36 -12.45 -7.86
C ILE A 293 -6.46 -13.12 -7.03
N GLN A 294 -6.21 -13.40 -5.74
CA GLN A 294 -7.27 -13.93 -4.87
C GLN A 294 -8.47 -12.97 -4.78
N LEU A 295 -8.21 -11.68 -4.55
CA LEU A 295 -9.26 -10.67 -4.54
C LEU A 295 -10.04 -10.64 -5.86
N PHE A 296 -9.36 -10.75 -7.01
CA PHE A 296 -10.03 -10.74 -8.31
C PHE A 296 -10.89 -11.98 -8.51
N GLN A 297 -10.39 -13.16 -8.14
CA GLN A 297 -11.14 -14.40 -8.21
C GLN A 297 -12.41 -14.35 -7.35
N GLY A 298 -12.28 -13.99 -6.07
CA GLY A 298 -13.42 -13.85 -5.17
C GLY A 298 -14.42 -12.81 -5.67
N TYR A 299 -13.93 -11.66 -6.14
CA TYR A 299 -14.78 -10.58 -6.64
C TYR A 299 -15.52 -10.96 -7.93
N VAL A 300 -14.82 -11.53 -8.92
CA VAL A 300 -15.40 -11.94 -10.20
C VAL A 300 -16.42 -13.04 -10.00
N HIS A 301 -16.08 -14.08 -9.24
CA HIS A 301 -16.98 -15.19 -8.97
C HIS A 301 -18.34 -14.73 -8.39
N ASN A 302 -18.31 -13.77 -7.47
CA ASN A 302 -19.52 -13.34 -6.77
C ASN A 302 -20.26 -12.16 -7.45
N ARG A 303 -19.55 -11.25 -8.12
CA ARG A 303 -20.13 -9.99 -8.64
C ARG A 303 -20.15 -9.89 -10.16
N LEU A 304 -19.27 -10.62 -10.85
CA LEU A 304 -19.09 -10.55 -12.30
C LEU A 304 -18.90 -11.96 -12.90
N PRO A 305 -19.79 -12.93 -12.62
CA PRO A 305 -19.55 -14.34 -13.00
C PRO A 305 -19.43 -14.54 -14.52
N ASP A 306 -20.03 -13.65 -15.32
CA ASP A 306 -19.90 -13.63 -16.77
C ASP A 306 -18.48 -13.26 -17.25
N MET A 307 -17.64 -12.70 -16.38
CA MET A 307 -16.26 -12.31 -16.65
C MET A 307 -15.22 -13.34 -16.18
N GLU A 308 -15.62 -14.51 -15.64
CA GLU A 308 -14.69 -15.56 -15.18
C GLU A 308 -13.69 -15.97 -16.28
N ARG A 309 -14.20 -16.20 -17.50
CA ARG A 309 -13.35 -16.54 -18.65
C ARG A 309 -12.40 -15.41 -19.04
N GLU A 310 -12.84 -14.16 -18.98
CA GLU A 310 -11.99 -13.01 -19.27
C GLU A 310 -10.86 -12.88 -18.24
N LEU A 311 -11.13 -13.18 -16.97
CA LEU A 311 -10.12 -13.22 -15.92
C LEU A 311 -9.10 -14.33 -16.15
N GLU A 312 -9.55 -15.54 -16.51
CA GLU A 312 -8.68 -16.67 -16.84
C GLU A 312 -7.77 -16.37 -18.04
N ASP A 313 -8.36 -15.83 -19.12
CA ASP A 313 -7.63 -15.48 -20.35
C ASP A 313 -6.60 -14.37 -20.08
N TRP A 314 -6.97 -13.33 -19.32
CA TRP A 314 -6.03 -12.29 -18.88
C TRP A 314 -4.91 -12.86 -18.01
N PHE A 315 -5.23 -13.70 -17.01
CA PHE A 315 -4.24 -14.29 -16.12
C PHE A 315 -3.24 -15.14 -16.91
N GLY A 316 -3.73 -16.01 -17.79
CA GLY A 316 -2.89 -16.88 -18.61
C GLY A 316 -1.96 -16.11 -19.55
N ARG A 317 -2.43 -15.00 -20.12
CA ARG A 317 -1.67 -14.18 -21.06
C ARG A 317 -0.66 -13.25 -20.38
N GLU A 318 -1.10 -12.50 -19.38
CA GLU A 318 -0.33 -11.38 -18.83
C GLU A 318 0.41 -11.74 -17.54
N MET A 319 -0.21 -12.57 -16.68
CA MET A 319 0.28 -12.81 -15.32
C MET A 319 1.09 -14.10 -15.19
N LEU A 320 0.64 -15.19 -15.81
CA LEU A 320 1.28 -16.50 -15.70
C LEU A 320 2.78 -16.47 -16.05
N PRO A 321 3.25 -15.77 -17.12
CA PRO A 321 4.68 -15.70 -17.41
C PRO A 321 5.50 -15.11 -16.27
N LEU A 322 4.98 -14.08 -15.60
CA LEU A 322 5.65 -13.44 -14.46
C LEU A 322 5.62 -14.34 -13.21
N TYR A 323 4.51 -15.04 -12.97
CA TYR A 323 4.42 -16.01 -11.87
C TYR A 323 5.43 -17.13 -12.01
N GLU A 324 5.57 -17.69 -13.22
CA GLU A 324 6.56 -18.72 -13.49
C GLU A 324 7.99 -18.20 -13.31
N GLU A 325 8.26 -16.98 -13.78
CA GLU A 325 9.55 -16.30 -13.58
C GLU A 325 9.87 -16.18 -12.08
N LEU A 326 8.91 -15.70 -11.28
CA LEU A 326 9.02 -15.60 -9.83
C LEU A 326 9.15 -16.95 -9.13
N ALA A 327 8.70 -18.06 -9.72
CA ALA A 327 8.74 -19.39 -9.11
C ALA A 327 10.07 -20.13 -9.34
N ARG A 328 10.87 -19.75 -10.35
CA ARG A 328 12.09 -20.48 -10.79
C ARG A 328 13.32 -20.28 -9.88
N GLY A 329 13.13 -19.96 -8.59
CA GLY A 329 14.18 -19.69 -7.61
C GLY A 329 14.36 -18.19 -7.34
N PRO A 330 15.35 -17.78 -6.52
CA PRO A 330 15.58 -16.37 -6.28
C PRO A 330 15.92 -15.65 -7.60
N ILE A 331 15.04 -14.74 -8.06
CA ILE A 331 15.27 -13.88 -9.23
C ILE A 331 16.58 -13.11 -9.04
N LEU A 332 16.90 -12.78 -7.79
CA LEU A 332 18.17 -12.24 -7.37
C LEU A 332 19.10 -13.36 -6.92
N GLN A 333 19.88 -13.92 -7.84
CA GLN A 333 21.21 -14.46 -7.49
C GLN A 333 22.21 -13.29 -7.42
N ILE A 334 21.94 -12.25 -6.62
CA ILE A 334 22.90 -11.14 -6.42
C ILE A 334 23.94 -11.56 -5.38
N GLU A 335 24.80 -12.51 -5.72
CA GLU A 335 26.13 -12.54 -5.12
C GLU A 335 27.17 -11.82 -6.00
N SER A 336 26.84 -11.47 -7.25
CA SER A 336 27.82 -10.94 -8.21
C SER A 336 27.74 -9.45 -8.53
N VAL A 337 26.56 -8.80 -8.48
CA VAL A 337 26.41 -7.42 -9.02
C VAL A 337 27.03 -6.34 -8.11
N PHE A 338 26.86 -6.44 -6.79
CA PHE A 338 27.52 -5.51 -5.86
C PHE A 338 29.02 -5.82 -5.67
N HIS A 339 29.45 -7.05 -5.96
CA HIS A 339 30.85 -7.46 -5.87
C HIS A 339 31.70 -6.90 -7.01
N ASP A 340 31.11 -6.68 -8.19
CA ASP A 340 31.85 -6.20 -9.36
C ASP A 340 32.05 -4.68 -9.35
N GLU A 341 31.09 -3.90 -8.83
CA GLU A 341 31.25 -2.44 -8.74
C GLU A 341 32.29 -2.03 -7.69
N SER A 342 32.31 -2.67 -6.52
CA SER A 342 33.36 -2.41 -5.51
C SER A 342 34.74 -2.86 -5.98
N ARG A 343 34.84 -3.96 -6.74
CA ARG A 343 36.10 -4.40 -7.37
C ARG A 343 36.52 -3.49 -8.51
N ALA A 344 35.59 -2.96 -9.29
CA ALA A 344 35.86 -2.00 -10.35
C ALA A 344 36.33 -0.65 -9.79
N GLN A 345 35.75 -0.20 -8.67
CA GLN A 345 36.17 1.01 -7.97
C GLN A 345 37.57 0.83 -7.35
N GLN A 346 37.82 -0.28 -6.66
CA GLN A 346 39.14 -0.60 -6.08
C GLN A 346 40.24 -0.65 -7.16
N ARG A 347 39.97 -1.27 -8.32
CA ARG A 347 40.92 -1.31 -9.45
C ARG A 347 41.20 0.07 -10.06
N ARG A 348 40.22 0.99 -10.03
CA ARG A 348 40.40 2.39 -10.49
C ARG A 348 41.28 3.17 -9.52
N ASP A 349 41.07 2.97 -8.23
CA ASP A 349 41.83 3.64 -7.17
C ASP A 349 43.28 3.11 -7.13
N ASP A 350 43.49 1.79 -7.30
CA ASP A 350 44.82 1.18 -7.43
C ASP A 350 45.57 1.67 -8.68
N ALA A 351 44.86 1.82 -9.81
CA ALA A 351 45.44 2.34 -11.05
C ALA A 351 45.80 3.83 -10.96
N GLN A 352 45.05 4.62 -10.19
CA GLN A 352 45.39 6.02 -9.88
C GLN A 352 46.54 6.12 -8.88
N GLY A 353 46.60 5.27 -7.86
CA GLY A 353 47.70 5.20 -6.90
C GLY A 353 49.04 4.82 -7.53
N SER A 354 49.05 3.84 -8.45
CA SER A 354 50.27 3.43 -9.16
C SER A 354 50.83 4.50 -10.11
N ARG A 355 49.99 5.40 -10.65
CA ARG A 355 50.46 6.53 -11.47
C ARG A 355 51.13 7.64 -10.66
N VAL A 356 50.80 7.78 -9.37
CA VAL A 356 51.42 8.77 -8.49
C VAL A 356 52.77 8.28 -7.93
N ALA A 357 52.95 6.97 -7.78
CA ALA A 357 54.20 6.38 -7.29
C ALA A 357 55.33 6.32 -8.35
N SER A 358 55.00 6.39 -9.65
CA SER A 358 55.97 6.28 -10.76
C SER A 358 56.76 7.58 -11.06
N THR A 359 56.49 8.70 -10.38
CA THR A 359 57.04 10.03 -10.74
C THR A 359 58.09 10.57 -9.76
N ARG A 360 58.71 9.71 -8.93
CA ARG A 360 59.83 10.10 -8.07
C ARG A 360 60.97 9.10 -8.10
N GLN A 361 61.82 9.19 -9.12
CA GLN A 361 63.23 8.82 -9.00
C GLN A 361 64.07 10.10 -9.15
N PRO A 362 64.90 10.48 -8.14
CA PRO A 362 65.86 11.54 -8.32
C PRO A 362 67.11 10.99 -9.01
N GLN A 363 67.48 11.62 -10.13
CA GLN A 363 68.80 11.47 -10.73
C GLN A 363 69.84 12.07 -9.77
N ALA A 364 70.65 11.21 -9.16
CA ALA A 364 71.90 11.61 -8.54
C ALA A 364 72.99 11.67 -9.63
N GLY A 365 73.45 12.88 -9.95
CA GLY A 365 74.52 13.12 -10.90
C GLY A 365 75.34 14.35 -10.50
N ARG A 366 76.56 14.09 -10.00
CA ARG A 366 77.82 14.86 -10.08
C ARG A 366 77.85 16.31 -9.53
N CYS A 367 78.62 16.51 -8.46
CA CYS A 367 79.99 17.04 -8.53
C CYS A 367 80.74 16.69 -7.23
#